data_AF-A0A6A7BAH4-F1
#
_entry.id   AF-A0A6A7BAH4-F1
#
_cell.length_a   1.000
_cell.length_b   1.000
_cell.length_c   1.000
_cell.angle_alpha   90.00
_cell.angle_beta   90.00
_cell.angle_gamma   90.00
#
_symmetry.space_group_name_H-M   'P 1'
#
loop_
_entity.id
_entity.type
_entity.pdbx_description
1 polymer ?
#
loop_
_entity_poly.entity_id
_entity_poly.type
_entity_poly.pdbx_seq_one_letter_code
_entity_poly.pdbx_strand_id
1 'polypeptide(L)'
;MPSEQEGSAVPPQAKGSWSSFLKSIASFNGDLSTMTAPAFILSTKSLTEFSSYWGEHPTLFVAPAAEKDPAKRSLLVLKWFLSTLKQQYASRSEKLGSEKKPLNPFLGELFLGKWEDEAGTTQLVSEQVSHHPPVTAYSIWNDQHGVRLEGYNAQKASFKTTINVKQVGHAILHIDAFDETYLITLPSLHIEGLITGSPFVELNSSTYITSSSGFTSRIDYSGKGWVSGKKNTFSAIMYPDGKEKEAIYKAEGQWSSSFQIKDAKTKAVVDTFDHKTIKTTPLTVAPIEEQDHFETRRAWKKVSDAIVKGDMDLTSAEKTIIENRQREMRKDEKDASSEWDRAFFTRATQYPLFEQLAKKVGEGINDTQTNGVWVFDQQKAKTASSPFHPEVVPPIYERK
;
A
#
# COMPACT_ATOMS: atom_id res chain seq x y z
N MET A 1 -14.77 -11.37 -29.16
CA MET A 1 -13.65 -12.23 -28.73
C MET A 1 -14.18 -13.65 -28.62
N PRO A 2 -13.43 -14.69 -29.04
CA PRO A 2 -13.93 -16.06 -29.00
C PRO A 2 -14.14 -16.50 -27.55
N SER A 3 -15.25 -17.19 -27.28
CA SER A 3 -15.65 -17.73 -25.98
C SER A 3 -14.66 -18.72 -25.35
N GLU A 4 -13.63 -19.15 -26.08
CA GLU A 4 -12.64 -20.15 -25.65
C GLU A 4 -11.66 -19.67 -24.58
N GLN A 5 -11.47 -18.35 -24.40
CA GLN A 5 -10.52 -17.81 -23.41
C GLN A 5 -11.16 -17.39 -22.07
N GLU A 6 -12.49 -17.24 -22.03
CA GLU A 6 -13.20 -16.77 -20.84
C GLU A 6 -13.13 -17.80 -19.71
N GLY A 7 -12.62 -17.36 -18.56
CA GLY A 7 -12.47 -18.22 -17.38
C GLY A 7 -11.51 -19.41 -17.58
N SER A 8 -10.56 -19.31 -18.51
CA SER A 8 -9.56 -20.35 -18.78
C SER A 8 -8.69 -20.69 -17.55
N ALA A 9 -8.45 -19.71 -16.67
CA ALA A 9 -7.71 -19.89 -15.42
C ALA A 9 -8.62 -20.13 -14.19
N VAL A 10 -9.94 -20.20 -14.38
CA VAL A 10 -10.91 -20.37 -13.28
C VAL A 10 -11.10 -21.86 -12.98
N PRO A 11 -11.04 -22.28 -11.69
CA PRO A 11 -11.36 -23.65 -11.32
C PRO A 11 -12.73 -24.09 -11.86
N PRO A 12 -12.89 -25.32 -12.40
CA PRO A 12 -14.13 -25.73 -13.04
C PRO A 12 -15.38 -25.52 -12.17
N GLN A 13 -15.27 -25.80 -10.86
CA GLN A 13 -16.34 -25.64 -9.87
C GLN A 13 -16.69 -24.16 -9.58
N ALA A 14 -15.79 -23.23 -9.89
CA ALA A 14 -15.96 -21.80 -9.60
C ALA A 14 -16.45 -20.98 -10.81
N LYS A 15 -16.54 -21.57 -12.01
CA LYS A 15 -16.92 -20.85 -13.25
C LYS A 15 -18.24 -20.09 -13.13
N GLY A 16 -19.27 -20.70 -12.55
CA GLY A 16 -20.56 -20.05 -12.35
C GLY A 16 -20.47 -18.80 -11.45
N SER A 17 -19.75 -18.91 -10.32
CA SER A 17 -19.51 -17.79 -9.41
C SER A 17 -18.66 -16.67 -10.06
N TRP A 18 -17.72 -17.03 -10.93
CA TRP A 18 -16.91 -16.08 -11.68
C TRP A 18 -17.73 -15.28 -12.69
N SER A 19 -18.59 -15.93 -13.46
CA SER A 19 -19.48 -15.24 -14.40
C SER A 19 -20.43 -14.28 -13.68
N SER A 20 -20.95 -14.65 -12.52
CA SER A 20 -21.77 -13.76 -11.68
C SER A 20 -20.97 -12.55 -11.17
N PHE A 21 -19.71 -12.78 -10.76
CA PHE A 21 -18.80 -11.72 -10.34
C PHE A 21 -18.45 -10.75 -11.47
N LEU A 22 -18.14 -11.24 -12.69
CA LEU A 22 -17.88 -10.37 -13.83
C LEU A 22 -19.09 -9.51 -14.19
N LYS A 23 -20.30 -10.07 -14.13
CA LYS A 23 -21.55 -9.33 -14.33
C LYS A 23 -21.76 -8.24 -13.28
N SER A 24 -21.46 -8.52 -12.01
CA SER A 24 -21.59 -7.52 -10.95
C SER A 24 -20.55 -6.41 -11.06
N ILE A 25 -19.34 -6.71 -11.55
CA ILE A 25 -18.32 -5.69 -11.84
C ILE A 25 -18.77 -4.77 -12.97
N ALA A 26 -19.38 -5.32 -14.03
CA ALA A 26 -19.77 -4.54 -15.20
C ALA A 26 -20.82 -3.44 -14.90
N SER A 27 -21.64 -3.64 -13.87
CA SER A 27 -22.63 -2.66 -13.39
C SER A 27 -22.17 -1.87 -12.17
N PHE A 28 -20.91 -2.03 -11.74
CA PHE A 28 -20.40 -1.46 -10.50
C PHE A 28 -19.95 0.00 -10.66
N ASN A 29 -20.35 0.84 -9.70
CA ASN A 29 -19.82 2.19 -9.53
C ASN A 29 -19.70 2.48 -8.02
N GLY A 30 -18.48 2.62 -7.48
CA GLY A 30 -18.27 2.88 -6.05
C GLY A 30 -17.06 2.19 -5.41
N ASP A 31 -17.21 1.71 -4.17
CA ASP A 31 -16.17 1.04 -3.37
C ASP A 31 -16.10 -0.50 -3.58
N LEU A 32 -15.02 -0.98 -4.20
CA LEU A 32 -14.76 -2.40 -4.49
C LEU A 32 -14.82 -3.30 -3.23
N SER A 33 -14.59 -2.72 -2.05
CA SER A 33 -14.63 -3.44 -0.78
C SER A 33 -15.98 -4.12 -0.55
N THR A 34 -17.07 -3.51 -1.04
CA THR A 34 -18.46 -3.97 -0.91
C THR A 34 -18.82 -5.12 -1.84
N MET A 35 -18.00 -5.40 -2.86
CA MET A 35 -18.31 -6.46 -3.82
C MET A 35 -18.04 -7.85 -3.25
N THR A 36 -19.00 -8.75 -3.37
CA THR A 36 -18.80 -10.18 -3.06
C THR A 36 -17.98 -10.84 -4.16
N ALA A 37 -16.85 -11.42 -3.77
CA ALA A 37 -15.91 -12.10 -4.65
C ALA A 37 -15.89 -13.61 -4.36
N PRO A 38 -15.70 -14.47 -5.37
CA PRO A 38 -15.56 -15.92 -5.17
C PRO A 38 -14.37 -16.31 -4.27
N ALA A 39 -14.50 -17.43 -3.55
CA ALA A 39 -13.49 -17.97 -2.62
C ALA A 39 -12.06 -17.94 -3.14
N PHE A 40 -11.88 -18.44 -4.37
CA PHE A 40 -10.56 -18.67 -4.93
C PHE A 40 -9.77 -17.37 -5.16
N ILE A 41 -10.46 -16.22 -5.26
CA ILE A 41 -9.85 -14.89 -5.37
C ILE A 41 -9.85 -14.10 -4.06
N LEU A 42 -10.20 -14.70 -2.92
CA LEU A 42 -10.07 -14.04 -1.61
C LEU A 42 -8.66 -14.22 -1.05
N SER A 43 -8.12 -13.15 -0.49
CA SER A 43 -6.86 -13.15 0.28
C SER A 43 -7.16 -13.23 1.78
N THR A 44 -6.25 -13.83 2.52
CA THR A 44 -6.26 -13.83 3.99
C THR A 44 -5.63 -12.56 4.58
N LYS A 45 -5.05 -11.69 3.74
CA LYS A 45 -4.42 -10.44 4.17
C LYS A 45 -5.41 -9.28 4.13
N SER A 46 -5.38 -8.47 5.18
CA SER A 46 -6.04 -7.16 5.22
C SER A 46 -5.20 -6.09 4.55
N LEU A 47 -5.84 -5.00 4.10
CA LEU A 47 -5.13 -3.85 3.52
C LEU A 47 -4.21 -3.15 4.53
N THR A 48 -4.46 -3.25 5.84
CA THR A 48 -3.53 -2.75 6.88
C THR A 48 -2.15 -3.41 6.81
N GLU A 49 -2.08 -4.67 6.36
CA GLU A 49 -0.80 -5.37 6.15
C GLU A 49 -0.01 -4.83 4.95
N PHE A 50 -0.65 -4.11 4.02
CA PHE A 50 0.02 -3.66 2.80
C PHE A 50 1.03 -2.55 3.08
N SER A 51 0.89 -1.84 4.20
CA SER A 51 1.86 -0.87 4.70
C SER A 51 3.26 -1.47 4.86
N SER A 52 3.38 -2.77 5.14
CA SER A 52 4.69 -3.42 5.30
C SER A 52 5.52 -3.44 4.02
N TYR A 53 4.89 -3.36 2.84
CA TYR A 53 5.60 -3.44 1.56
C TYR A 53 6.58 -2.29 1.31
N TRP A 54 6.46 -1.19 2.04
CA TRP A 54 7.41 -0.09 2.03
C TRP A 54 8.74 -0.42 2.71
N GLY A 55 8.73 -1.34 3.67
CA GLY A 55 9.86 -1.65 4.56
C GLY A 55 10.54 -3.00 4.32
N GLU A 56 10.14 -3.79 3.31
CA GLU A 56 10.69 -5.14 3.09
C GLU A 56 12.17 -5.18 2.66
N HIS A 57 12.79 -4.03 2.39
CA HIS A 57 14.24 -3.89 2.20
C HIS A 57 14.82 -2.81 3.14
N PRO A 58 14.97 -3.09 4.45
CA PRO A 58 15.44 -2.09 5.43
C PRO A 58 16.79 -1.46 5.06
N THR A 59 17.70 -2.23 4.49
CA THR A 59 19.02 -1.75 4.05
C THR A 59 18.94 -0.72 2.94
N LEU A 60 18.00 -0.87 2.00
CA LEU A 60 17.74 0.14 0.97
C LEU A 60 16.98 1.33 1.52
N PHE A 61 16.08 1.10 2.49
CA PHE A 61 15.33 2.15 3.16
C PHE A 61 16.24 3.13 3.90
N VAL A 62 17.27 2.63 4.61
CA VAL A 62 18.19 3.49 5.37
C VAL A 62 19.39 4.01 4.59
N ALA A 63 19.71 3.40 3.42
CA ALA A 63 20.88 3.77 2.62
C ALA A 63 21.03 5.28 2.32
N PRO A 64 19.95 6.04 2.02
CA PRO A 64 20.03 7.49 1.81
C PRO A 64 20.68 8.26 2.96
N ALA A 65 20.55 7.81 4.22
CA ALA A 65 21.11 8.50 5.38
C ALA A 65 22.65 8.52 5.43
N ALA A 66 23.32 7.62 4.71
CA ALA A 66 24.78 7.55 4.67
C ALA A 66 25.42 8.35 3.51
N GLU A 67 24.63 8.80 2.53
CA GLU A 67 25.12 9.54 1.37
C GLU A 67 25.09 11.04 1.65
N LYS A 68 26.20 11.75 1.41
CA LYS A 68 26.34 13.19 1.70
C LYS A 68 25.90 14.05 0.53
N ASP A 69 26.10 13.58 -0.71
CA ASP A 69 25.70 14.32 -1.91
C ASP A 69 24.17 14.27 -2.09
N PRO A 70 23.48 15.42 -2.16
CA PRO A 70 22.02 15.45 -2.19
C PRO A 70 21.42 14.86 -3.48
N ALA A 71 22.13 14.93 -4.61
CA ALA A 71 21.67 14.32 -5.85
C ALA A 71 21.76 12.79 -5.79
N LYS A 72 22.89 12.26 -5.29
CA LYS A 72 23.05 10.81 -5.07
C LYS A 72 22.09 10.30 -3.99
N ARG A 73 21.86 11.06 -2.93
CA ARG A 73 20.88 10.71 -1.88
C ARG A 73 19.47 10.62 -2.46
N SER A 74 19.07 11.59 -3.28
CA SER A 74 17.79 11.55 -4.01
C SER A 74 17.70 10.34 -4.96
N LEU A 75 18.80 9.95 -5.60
CA LEU A 75 18.87 8.75 -6.42
C LEU A 75 18.67 7.46 -5.59
N LEU A 76 19.24 7.40 -4.39
CA LEU A 76 19.04 6.26 -3.47
C LEU A 76 17.58 6.16 -3.00
N VAL A 77 16.90 7.29 -2.75
CA VAL A 77 15.46 7.30 -2.45
C VAL A 77 14.64 6.78 -3.64
N LEU A 78 14.97 7.20 -4.86
CA LEU A 78 14.35 6.65 -6.08
C LEU A 78 14.56 5.13 -6.19
N LYS A 79 15.79 4.64 -5.97
CA LYS A 79 16.10 3.21 -6.00
C LYS A 79 15.30 2.43 -4.94
N TRP A 80 15.26 2.93 -3.70
CA TRP A 80 14.46 2.33 -2.63
C TRP A 80 12.99 2.26 -3.02
N PHE A 81 12.38 3.36 -3.47
CA PHE A 81 10.98 3.38 -3.89
C PHE A 81 10.68 2.34 -4.98
N LEU A 82 11.51 2.29 -6.03
CA LEU A 82 11.37 1.31 -7.12
C LEU A 82 11.46 -0.15 -6.62
N SER A 83 12.26 -0.42 -5.59
CA SER A 83 12.36 -1.74 -4.97
C SER A 83 11.06 -2.18 -4.27
N THR A 84 10.23 -1.24 -3.81
CA THR A 84 8.97 -1.55 -3.11
C THR A 84 7.88 -2.05 -4.05
N LEU A 85 7.92 -1.64 -5.33
CA LEU A 85 6.82 -1.83 -6.29
C LEU A 85 6.49 -3.30 -6.53
N LYS A 86 7.50 -4.18 -6.54
CA LYS A 86 7.26 -5.63 -6.70
C LYS A 86 6.40 -6.17 -5.57
N GLN A 87 6.71 -5.82 -4.33
CA GLN A 87 6.00 -6.36 -3.18
C GLN A 87 4.59 -5.79 -3.07
N GLN A 88 4.44 -4.50 -3.37
CA GLN A 88 3.14 -3.83 -3.41
C GLN A 88 2.20 -4.40 -4.47
N TYR A 89 2.69 -4.69 -5.69
CA TYR A 89 1.81 -4.86 -6.86
C TYR A 89 1.98 -6.16 -7.67
N ALA A 90 3.06 -6.94 -7.46
CA ALA A 90 3.31 -8.16 -8.26
C ALA A 90 3.51 -9.43 -7.43
N SER A 91 4.00 -9.32 -6.19
CA SER A 91 4.40 -10.48 -5.39
C SER A 91 3.27 -11.49 -5.17
N ARG A 92 2.03 -11.00 -4.99
CA ARG A 92 0.85 -11.83 -4.78
C ARG A 92 0.50 -12.62 -6.03
N SER A 93 0.42 -11.96 -7.18
CA SER A 93 0.11 -12.65 -8.45
C SER A 93 1.21 -13.64 -8.84
N GLU A 94 2.48 -13.34 -8.57
CA GLU A 94 3.59 -14.26 -8.81
C GLU A 94 3.57 -15.49 -7.88
N LYS A 95 3.22 -15.33 -6.61
CA LYS A 95 3.19 -16.41 -5.62
C LYS A 95 1.91 -17.24 -5.64
N LEU A 96 0.76 -16.60 -5.86
CA LEU A 96 -0.57 -17.20 -5.75
C LEU A 96 -1.20 -17.51 -7.12
N GLY A 97 -0.53 -17.15 -8.22
CA GLY A 97 -1.02 -17.34 -9.58
C GLY A 97 -2.03 -16.28 -10.06
N SER A 98 -2.52 -15.44 -9.16
CA SER A 98 -3.39 -14.30 -9.46
C SER A 98 -3.41 -13.28 -8.32
N GLU A 99 -3.77 -12.04 -8.65
CA GLU A 99 -4.12 -11.03 -7.65
C GLU A 99 -5.43 -11.41 -6.96
N LYS A 100 -5.46 -11.23 -5.64
CA LYS A 100 -6.58 -11.62 -4.79
C LYS A 100 -7.17 -10.39 -4.10
N LYS A 101 -8.48 -10.40 -3.88
CA LYS A 101 -9.19 -9.37 -3.12
C LYS A 101 -8.74 -9.43 -1.65
N PRO A 102 -8.11 -8.38 -1.09
CA PRO A 102 -7.77 -8.31 0.32
C PRO A 102 -9.01 -8.17 1.21
N LEU A 103 -8.85 -8.46 2.50
CA LEU A 103 -9.86 -8.12 3.51
C LEU A 103 -9.94 -6.60 3.62
N ASN A 104 -11.17 -6.07 3.72
CA ASN A 104 -11.40 -4.65 3.94
C ASN A 104 -11.23 -4.36 5.43
N PRO A 105 -10.28 -3.50 5.83
CA PRO A 105 -10.04 -3.29 7.24
C PRO A 105 -11.23 -2.64 7.95
N PHE A 106 -11.43 -3.03 9.20
CA PHE A 106 -12.38 -2.36 10.09
C PHE A 106 -11.75 -1.12 10.73
N LEU A 107 -12.55 -0.17 11.21
CA LEU A 107 -12.01 1.06 11.82
C LEU A 107 -11.29 0.73 13.13
N GLY A 108 -10.07 1.25 13.27
CA GLY A 108 -9.16 0.97 14.38
C GLY A 108 -8.33 -0.29 14.20
N GLU A 109 -8.48 -1.02 13.08
CA GLU A 109 -7.64 -2.20 12.83
C GLU A 109 -6.15 -1.84 12.80
N LEU A 110 -5.34 -2.63 13.51
CA LEU A 110 -3.91 -2.41 13.66
C LEU A 110 -3.08 -3.49 12.95
N PHE A 111 -1.92 -3.11 12.45
CA PHE A 111 -0.87 -4.04 12.08
C PHE A 111 0.49 -3.49 12.53
N LEU A 112 1.08 -4.19 13.49
CA LEU A 112 2.31 -3.79 14.18
C LEU A 112 3.41 -4.82 13.88
N GLY A 113 4.64 -4.36 13.78
CA GLY A 113 5.77 -5.27 13.62
C GLY A 113 7.11 -4.57 13.50
N LYS A 114 8.16 -5.36 13.29
CA LYS A 114 9.52 -4.86 13.06
C LYS A 114 10.31 -5.76 12.11
N TRP A 115 11.26 -5.17 11.40
CA TRP A 115 12.31 -5.88 10.70
C TRP A 115 13.61 -5.76 11.50
N GLU A 116 14.37 -6.86 11.54
CA GLU A 116 15.67 -6.92 12.19
C GLU A 116 16.67 -7.52 11.20
N ASP A 117 17.61 -6.70 10.73
CA ASP A 117 18.68 -7.10 9.83
C ASP A 117 19.95 -6.24 10.04
N GLU A 118 20.82 -6.17 9.04
CA GLU A 118 22.07 -5.39 9.10
C GLU A 118 21.84 -3.87 9.18
N ALA A 119 20.64 -3.37 8.88
CA ALA A 119 20.23 -1.99 9.11
C ALA A 119 19.77 -1.72 10.55
N GLY A 120 19.85 -2.72 11.44
CA GLY A 120 19.32 -2.65 12.81
C GLY A 120 17.82 -2.94 12.85
N THR A 121 17.11 -2.24 13.75
CA THR A 121 15.66 -2.42 13.92
C THR A 121 14.90 -1.35 13.16
N THR A 122 14.03 -1.77 12.24
CA THR A 122 13.07 -0.90 11.55
C THR A 122 11.66 -1.27 12.01
N GLN A 123 10.91 -0.32 12.56
CA GLN A 123 9.60 -0.54 13.17
C GLN A 123 8.47 -0.20 12.19
N LEU A 124 7.31 -0.82 12.36
CA LEU A 124 6.09 -0.58 11.59
C LEU A 124 4.90 -0.40 12.53
N VAL A 125 4.14 0.66 12.29
CA VAL A 125 2.78 0.84 12.78
C VAL A 125 1.88 1.11 11.57
N SER A 126 0.76 0.40 11.48
CA SER A 126 -0.28 0.61 10.47
C SER A 126 -1.63 0.59 11.17
N GLU A 127 -2.48 1.57 10.87
CA GLU A 127 -3.79 1.74 11.49
C GLU A 127 -4.85 2.08 10.44
N GLN A 128 -6.00 1.43 10.50
CA GLN A 128 -7.17 1.84 9.73
C GLN A 128 -7.82 3.04 10.40
N VAL A 129 -7.42 4.24 10.01
CA VAL A 129 -7.85 5.52 10.58
C VAL A 129 -9.23 5.98 10.10
N SER A 130 -9.78 5.38 9.04
CA SER A 130 -11.14 5.66 8.57
C SER A 130 -11.72 4.46 7.82
N HIS A 131 -13.03 4.24 7.93
CA HIS A 131 -13.75 3.19 7.19
C HIS A 131 -14.67 3.73 6.09
N HIS A 132 -15.19 4.95 6.25
CA HIS A 132 -16.00 5.63 5.23
C HIS A 132 -15.52 7.08 5.02
N PRO A 133 -14.67 7.35 4.02
CA PRO A 133 -14.04 6.37 3.11
C PRO A 133 -12.98 5.50 3.82
N PRO A 134 -12.60 4.33 3.26
CA PRO A 134 -11.51 3.50 3.80
C PRO A 134 -10.16 4.22 3.67
N VAL A 135 -9.44 4.35 4.78
CA VAL A 135 -8.11 4.97 4.84
C VAL A 135 -7.23 4.20 5.82
N THR A 136 -6.08 3.77 5.33
CA THR A 136 -5.01 3.16 6.14
C THR A 136 -3.88 4.16 6.27
N ALA A 137 -3.50 4.51 7.49
CA ALA A 137 -2.31 5.30 7.79
C ALA A 137 -1.19 4.40 8.31
N TYR A 138 0.05 4.78 8.10
CA TYR A 138 1.21 4.01 8.51
C TYR A 138 2.41 4.88 8.84
N SER A 139 3.27 4.36 9.70
CA SER A 139 4.60 4.88 9.98
C SER A 139 5.60 3.73 10.02
N ILE A 140 6.76 3.94 9.39
CA ILE A 140 7.90 3.03 9.38
C ILE A 140 9.14 3.83 9.72
N TRP A 141 9.90 3.42 10.72
CA TRP A 141 11.09 4.19 11.12
C TRP A 141 12.24 3.33 11.60
N ASN A 142 13.44 3.87 11.47
CA ASN A 142 14.67 3.30 11.98
C ASN A 142 15.40 4.38 12.80
N ASP A 143 15.41 4.20 14.12
CA ASP A 143 16.00 5.16 15.06
C ASP A 143 17.52 5.24 14.93
N GLN A 144 18.18 4.12 14.60
CA GLN A 144 19.64 4.05 14.47
C GLN A 144 20.16 4.92 13.33
N HIS A 145 19.42 4.98 12.22
CA HIS A 145 19.81 5.74 11.02
C HIS A 145 19.06 7.07 10.87
N GLY A 146 18.10 7.38 11.76
CA GLY A 146 17.31 8.61 11.69
C GLY A 146 16.49 8.71 10.40
N VAL A 147 15.90 7.59 9.96
CA VAL A 147 15.07 7.52 8.75
C VAL A 147 13.64 7.19 9.12
N ARG A 148 12.70 8.03 8.68
CA ARG A 148 11.29 7.96 9.07
C ARG A 148 10.41 8.08 7.82
N LEU A 149 9.49 7.15 7.65
CA LEU A 149 8.46 7.17 6.63
C LEU A 149 7.11 7.28 7.34
N GLU A 150 6.26 8.16 6.87
CA GLU A 150 4.85 8.17 7.22
C GLU A 150 4.00 8.35 5.97
N GLY A 151 2.76 7.92 6.03
CA GLY A 151 1.85 8.12 4.93
C GLY A 151 0.47 7.58 5.23
N TYR A 152 -0.43 7.81 4.29
CA TYR A 152 -1.75 7.20 4.30
C TYR A 152 -2.23 6.95 2.89
N ASN A 153 -3.12 5.97 2.75
CA ASN A 153 -3.68 5.56 1.49
C ASN A 153 -5.19 5.36 1.61
N ALA A 154 -5.90 5.90 0.62
CA ALA A 154 -7.28 5.58 0.31
C ALA A 154 -7.36 5.16 -1.16
N GLN A 155 -8.41 4.43 -1.51
CA GLN A 155 -8.60 3.93 -2.87
C GLN A 155 -9.94 4.38 -3.42
N LYS A 156 -9.93 4.84 -4.67
CA LYS A 156 -11.13 5.10 -5.45
C LYS A 156 -11.14 4.21 -6.67
N ALA A 157 -12.09 3.30 -6.70
CA ALA A 157 -12.26 2.38 -7.80
C ALA A 157 -13.33 2.87 -8.79
N SER A 158 -13.14 2.53 -10.05
CA SER A 158 -14.14 2.70 -11.10
C SER A 158 -14.02 1.58 -12.12
N PHE A 159 -15.13 1.23 -12.76
CA PHE A 159 -15.13 0.25 -13.84
C PHE A 159 -15.31 0.93 -15.20
N LYS A 160 -14.52 0.54 -16.20
CA LYS A 160 -14.71 0.87 -17.61
C LYS A 160 -14.68 -0.40 -18.44
N THR A 161 -13.55 -0.70 -19.08
CA THR A 161 -13.26 -2.03 -19.65
C THR A 161 -12.64 -2.96 -18.60
N THR A 162 -12.01 -2.36 -17.60
CA THR A 162 -11.34 -3.01 -16.47
C THR A 162 -11.59 -2.19 -15.19
N ILE A 163 -11.24 -2.77 -14.04
CA ILE A 163 -11.21 -2.08 -12.76
C ILE A 163 -10.01 -1.13 -12.74
N ASN A 164 -10.29 0.17 -12.62
CA ASN A 164 -9.30 1.23 -12.45
C ASN A 164 -9.30 1.67 -10.99
N VAL A 165 -8.12 1.79 -10.39
CA VAL A 165 -7.95 2.22 -9.00
C VAL A 165 -7.06 3.45 -8.98
N LYS A 166 -7.63 4.58 -8.53
CA LYS A 166 -6.89 5.78 -8.17
C LYS A 166 -6.53 5.68 -6.69
N GLN A 167 -5.24 5.73 -6.40
CA GLN A 167 -4.75 5.87 -5.04
C GLN A 167 -4.81 7.35 -4.63
N VAL A 168 -5.27 7.61 -3.41
CA VAL A 168 -5.38 8.95 -2.84
C VAL A 168 -4.64 8.97 -1.51
N GLY A 169 -3.86 10.02 -1.28
CA GLY A 169 -2.90 10.09 -0.19
C GLY A 169 -1.48 10.18 -0.73
N HIS A 170 -0.50 10.02 0.15
CA HIS A 170 0.91 10.20 -0.16
C HIS A 170 1.77 9.51 0.91
N ALA A 171 3.07 9.44 0.65
CA ALA A 171 4.07 9.11 1.65
C ALA A 171 5.09 10.25 1.79
N ILE A 172 5.57 10.46 3.01
CA ILE A 172 6.62 11.39 3.38
C ILE A 172 7.78 10.57 3.96
N LEU A 173 8.92 10.59 3.29
CA LEU A 173 10.18 10.07 3.84
C LEU A 173 11.00 11.24 4.36
N HIS A 174 11.52 11.13 5.57
CA HIS A 174 12.38 12.12 6.20
C HIS A 174 13.69 11.47 6.66
N ILE A 175 14.80 12.20 6.47
CA ILE A 175 16.15 11.81 6.85
C ILE A 175 16.70 12.86 7.82
N ASP A 176 16.81 12.49 9.10
CA ASP A 176 17.15 13.41 10.19
C ASP A 176 18.53 14.04 10.00
N ALA A 177 19.51 13.27 9.50
CA ALA A 177 20.90 13.71 9.34
C ALA A 177 21.09 14.93 8.41
N PHE A 178 20.10 15.21 7.55
CA PHE A 178 20.15 16.29 6.57
C PHE A 178 18.95 17.25 6.66
N ASP A 179 18.04 17.03 7.62
CA ASP A 179 16.73 17.71 7.67
C ASP A 179 16.03 17.69 6.30
N GLU A 180 16.05 16.51 5.67
CA GLU A 180 15.66 16.35 4.27
C GLU A 180 14.41 15.50 4.14
N THR A 181 13.42 16.03 3.43
CA THR A 181 12.11 15.41 3.26
C THR A 181 11.80 15.15 1.80
N TYR A 182 11.20 14.00 1.53
CA TYR A 182 10.76 13.56 0.22
C TYR A 182 9.26 13.30 0.25
N LEU A 183 8.51 13.97 -0.62
CA LEU A 183 7.12 13.68 -0.90
C LEU A 183 7.04 12.67 -2.04
N ILE A 184 6.30 11.59 -1.82
CA ILE A 184 6.09 10.49 -2.77
C ILE A 184 4.60 10.39 -3.09
N THR A 185 4.26 10.55 -4.37
CA THR A 185 2.88 10.33 -4.83
C THR A 185 2.63 8.83 -5.07
N LEU A 186 1.38 8.41 -5.01
CA LEU A 186 1.02 7.00 -5.16
C LEU A 186 0.58 6.71 -6.60
N PRO A 187 1.04 5.62 -7.23
CA PRO A 187 0.70 5.33 -8.61
C PRO A 187 -0.78 4.97 -8.74
N SER A 188 -1.38 5.36 -9.87
CA SER A 188 -2.66 4.79 -10.29
C SER A 188 -2.44 3.42 -10.91
N LEU A 189 -3.46 2.56 -10.86
CA LEU A 189 -3.37 1.21 -11.38
C LEU A 189 -4.67 0.72 -11.99
N HIS A 190 -4.59 -0.40 -12.71
CA HIS A 190 -5.75 -1.12 -13.22
C HIS A 190 -5.53 -2.62 -13.12
N ILE A 191 -6.63 -3.39 -13.13
CA ILE A 191 -6.62 -4.84 -12.92
C ILE A 191 -6.87 -5.58 -14.24
N GLU A 192 -5.81 -6.04 -14.87
CA GLU A 192 -5.90 -6.83 -16.10
C GLU A 192 -6.23 -8.31 -15.82
N GLY A 193 -6.58 -9.08 -16.84
CA GLY A 193 -6.78 -10.53 -16.73
C GLY A 193 -8.10 -10.99 -16.07
N LEU A 194 -9.07 -10.08 -15.88
CA LEU A 194 -10.40 -10.42 -15.36
C LEU A 194 -11.16 -11.40 -16.25
N ILE A 195 -11.12 -11.24 -17.58
CA ILE A 195 -11.83 -12.13 -18.51
C ILE A 195 -11.27 -13.56 -18.47
N THR A 196 -9.95 -13.70 -18.40
CA THR A 196 -9.28 -15.00 -18.36
C THR A 196 -9.36 -15.67 -16.98
N GLY A 197 -9.68 -14.92 -15.93
CA GLY A 197 -9.75 -15.41 -14.56
C GLY A 197 -8.41 -15.45 -13.82
N SER A 198 -7.40 -14.72 -14.31
CA SER A 198 -6.11 -14.53 -13.63
C SER A 198 -5.84 -13.03 -13.49
N PRO A 199 -6.48 -12.36 -12.51
CA PRO A 199 -6.28 -10.94 -12.27
C PRO A 199 -4.80 -10.58 -12.02
N PHE A 200 -4.33 -9.47 -12.55
CA PHE A 200 -3.01 -8.90 -12.20
C PHE A 200 -3.02 -7.37 -12.27
N VAL A 201 -2.15 -6.74 -11.50
CA VAL A 201 -2.01 -5.28 -11.47
C VAL A 201 -1.10 -4.81 -12.60
N GLU A 202 -1.53 -3.77 -13.32
CA GLU A 202 -0.64 -2.91 -14.09
C GLU A 202 -0.69 -1.47 -13.57
N LEU A 203 0.49 -0.91 -13.26
CA LEU A 203 0.65 0.49 -12.90
C LEU A 203 0.52 1.38 -14.14
N ASN A 204 -0.04 2.56 -13.96
CA ASN A 204 -0.18 3.57 -15.00
C ASN A 204 0.05 4.99 -14.45
N SER A 205 -0.05 5.99 -15.32
CA SER A 205 0.25 7.38 -14.97
C SER A 205 1.70 7.55 -14.50
N SER A 206 1.98 8.61 -13.73
CA SER A 206 3.31 8.90 -13.21
C SER A 206 3.31 8.94 -11.68
N THR A 207 4.38 8.43 -11.08
CA THR A 207 4.72 8.73 -9.69
C THR A 207 5.77 9.83 -9.65
N TYR A 208 5.66 10.74 -8.69
CA TYR A 208 6.67 11.74 -8.40
C TYR A 208 7.29 11.52 -7.02
N ILE A 209 8.60 11.72 -6.94
CA ILE A 209 9.36 11.83 -5.70
C ILE A 209 10.03 13.20 -5.72
N THR A 210 9.60 14.15 -4.90
CA THR A 210 10.17 15.50 -4.87
C THR A 210 10.71 15.83 -3.48
N SER A 211 11.91 16.40 -3.42
CA SER A 211 12.65 16.60 -2.18
C SER A 211 12.70 18.06 -1.74
N SER A 212 12.97 18.30 -0.45
CA SER A 212 13.35 19.63 0.06
C SER A 212 14.76 20.04 -0.40
N SER A 213 15.59 19.09 -0.83
CA SER A 213 16.95 19.32 -1.33
C SER A 213 17.05 19.78 -2.79
N GLY A 214 15.92 19.95 -3.48
CA GLY A 214 15.87 20.57 -4.80
C GLY A 214 15.88 19.59 -5.98
N PHE A 215 15.55 18.32 -5.75
CA PHE A 215 15.50 17.30 -6.80
C PHE A 215 14.11 16.68 -6.90
N THR A 216 13.73 16.34 -8.13
CA THR A 216 12.49 15.64 -8.43
C THR A 216 12.79 14.44 -9.33
N SER A 217 12.22 13.29 -8.99
CA SER A 217 12.14 12.12 -9.85
C SER A 217 10.72 11.95 -10.36
N ARG A 218 10.58 11.75 -11.67
CA ARG A 218 9.34 11.34 -12.32
C ARG A 218 9.49 9.91 -12.80
N ILE A 219 8.53 9.04 -12.47
CA ILE A 219 8.49 7.64 -12.85
C ILE A 219 7.24 7.42 -13.72
N ASP A 220 7.42 7.13 -15.00
CA ASP A 220 6.33 6.80 -15.92
C ASP A 220 6.22 5.28 -16.10
N TYR A 221 5.02 4.74 -15.89
CA TYR A 221 4.75 3.31 -16.01
C TYR A 221 4.18 2.93 -17.38
N SER A 222 4.56 1.77 -17.88
CA SER A 222 4.00 1.16 -19.09
C SER A 222 3.91 -0.36 -18.97
N GLY A 223 3.00 -0.95 -19.73
CA GLY A 223 2.66 -2.38 -19.63
C GLY A 223 2.44 -3.04 -20.98
N LYS A 224 1.89 -4.26 -20.94
CA LYS A 224 1.70 -5.12 -22.12
C LYS A 224 0.74 -4.52 -23.17
N GLY A 225 -0.08 -3.54 -22.79
CA GLY A 225 -1.00 -2.82 -23.68
C GLY A 225 -0.38 -1.82 -24.66
N TRP A 226 0.93 -1.53 -24.53
CA TRP A 226 1.66 -0.72 -25.53
C TRP A 226 2.17 -1.61 -26.66
N VAL A 227 2.20 -1.10 -27.90
CA VAL A 227 2.40 -1.82 -29.20
C VAL A 227 3.47 -2.92 -29.21
N SER A 228 4.47 -2.87 -28.33
CA SER A 228 5.51 -3.91 -28.11
C SER A 228 5.97 -4.06 -26.65
N GLY A 229 5.19 -3.56 -25.68
CA GLY A 229 5.61 -3.39 -24.28
C GLY A 229 5.72 -4.70 -23.49
N LYS A 230 6.77 -4.84 -22.67
CA LYS A 230 6.84 -5.87 -21.63
C LYS A 230 5.97 -5.44 -20.44
N LYS A 231 5.37 -6.40 -19.74
CA LYS A 231 4.64 -6.11 -18.48
C LYS A 231 5.54 -5.39 -17.47
N ASN A 232 4.95 -4.58 -16.62
CA ASN A 232 5.62 -3.96 -15.48
C ASN A 232 6.84 -3.10 -15.87
N THR A 233 6.81 -2.47 -17.03
CA THR A 233 7.90 -1.60 -17.52
C THR A 233 7.78 -0.21 -16.91
N PHE A 234 8.91 0.46 -16.71
CA PHE A 234 8.94 1.87 -16.36
C PHE A 234 10.13 2.60 -16.98
N SER A 235 10.01 3.92 -17.05
CA SER A 235 11.12 4.84 -17.25
C SER A 235 11.04 5.92 -16.19
N ALA A 236 12.14 6.20 -15.52
CA ALA A 236 12.25 7.27 -14.55
C ALA A 236 13.38 8.23 -14.93
N ILE A 237 13.18 9.52 -14.67
CA ILE A 237 14.20 10.55 -14.77
C ILE A 237 14.28 11.29 -13.44
N MET A 238 15.51 11.58 -13.00
CA MET A 238 15.78 12.44 -11.85
C MET A 238 16.43 13.73 -12.34
N TYR A 239 15.90 14.87 -11.91
CA TYR A 239 16.30 16.20 -12.39
C TYR A 239 16.24 17.23 -11.25
N PRO A 240 16.97 18.35 -11.34
CA PRO A 240 16.77 19.48 -10.43
C PRO A 240 15.37 20.06 -10.60
N ASP A 241 14.76 20.55 -9.53
CA ASP A 241 13.38 21.05 -9.54
C ASP A 241 13.09 22.03 -10.69
N GLY A 242 11.98 21.80 -11.39
CA GLY A 242 11.55 22.62 -12.54
C GLY A 242 12.38 22.43 -13.81
N LYS A 243 13.42 21.59 -13.81
CA LYS A 243 14.36 21.40 -14.92
C LYS A 243 14.34 19.98 -15.49
N GLU A 244 13.16 19.47 -15.84
CA GLU A 244 12.97 18.10 -16.38
C GLU A 244 13.89 17.77 -17.58
N LYS A 245 14.25 18.79 -18.39
CA LYS A 245 15.18 18.64 -19.53
C LYS A 245 16.65 18.49 -19.14
N GLU A 246 17.01 18.84 -17.90
CA GLU A 246 18.35 18.70 -17.32
C GLU A 246 18.44 17.42 -16.45
N ALA A 247 17.87 16.31 -16.93
CA ALA A 247 17.94 15.03 -16.24
C ALA A 247 19.40 14.65 -15.92
N ILE A 248 19.63 14.21 -14.68
CA ILE A 248 20.93 13.79 -14.13
C ILE A 248 21.06 12.28 -14.24
N TYR A 249 20.00 11.56 -13.85
CA TYR A 249 19.94 10.10 -13.95
C TYR A 249 18.67 9.65 -14.67
N LYS A 250 18.78 8.51 -15.35
CA LYS A 250 17.66 7.79 -15.93
C LYS A 250 17.65 6.36 -15.38
N ALA A 251 16.51 5.90 -14.88
CA ALA A 251 16.30 4.50 -14.52
C ALA A 251 15.28 3.86 -15.47
N GLU A 252 15.57 2.67 -15.98
CA GLU A 252 14.69 1.99 -16.93
C GLU A 252 14.77 0.47 -16.76
N GLY A 253 13.64 -0.20 -16.95
CA GLY A 253 13.56 -1.66 -16.82
C GLY A 253 12.16 -2.13 -16.45
N GLN A 254 12.10 -3.25 -15.75
CA GLN A 254 10.86 -3.82 -15.25
C GLN A 254 10.86 -3.77 -13.72
N TRP A 255 9.95 -3.00 -13.12
CA TRP A 255 9.92 -2.76 -11.67
C TRP A 255 9.65 -4.04 -10.85
N SER A 256 9.10 -5.08 -11.47
CA SER A 256 8.88 -6.39 -10.85
C SER A 256 10.03 -7.39 -11.05
N SER A 257 11.06 -7.05 -11.84
CA SER A 257 12.18 -7.96 -12.15
C SER A 257 13.53 -7.28 -11.91
N SER A 258 13.99 -6.46 -12.86
CA SER A 258 15.28 -5.79 -12.78
C SER A 258 15.27 -4.50 -13.58
N PHE A 259 16.14 -3.58 -13.20
CA PHE A 259 16.31 -2.29 -13.87
C PHE A 259 17.73 -1.79 -13.73
N GLN A 260 18.10 -0.85 -14.60
CA GLN A 260 19.40 -0.17 -14.58
C GLN A 260 19.19 1.31 -14.31
N ILE A 261 20.13 1.91 -13.61
CA ILE A 261 20.25 3.35 -13.44
C ILE A 261 21.46 3.80 -14.25
N LYS A 262 21.27 4.84 -15.05
CA LYS A 262 22.29 5.38 -15.95
C LYS A 262 22.46 6.87 -15.70
N ASP A 263 23.68 7.35 -15.83
CA ASP A 263 23.96 8.78 -15.97
C ASP A 263 23.29 9.28 -17.27
N ALA A 264 22.50 10.35 -17.16
CA ALA A 264 21.68 10.81 -18.27
C ALA A 264 22.50 11.44 -19.41
N LYS A 265 23.71 11.95 -19.13
CA LYS A 265 24.58 12.59 -20.13
C LYS A 265 25.47 11.57 -20.83
N THR A 266 26.21 10.78 -20.06
CA THR A 266 27.20 9.81 -20.55
C THR A 266 26.57 8.47 -20.95
N LYS A 267 25.34 8.19 -20.51
CA LYS A 267 24.63 6.91 -20.66
C LYS A 267 25.32 5.73 -19.98
N ALA A 268 26.36 5.97 -19.19
CA ALA A 268 27.04 4.94 -18.41
C ALA A 268 26.09 4.37 -17.35
N VAL A 269 26.11 3.04 -17.18
CA VAL A 269 25.39 2.37 -16.09
C VAL A 269 26.09 2.70 -14.78
N VAL A 270 25.37 3.33 -13.86
CA VAL A 270 25.87 3.69 -12.53
C VAL A 270 25.44 2.68 -11.47
N ASP A 271 24.32 1.99 -11.68
CA ASP A 271 23.79 0.99 -10.76
C ASP A 271 22.84 0.02 -11.49
N THR A 272 22.64 -1.15 -10.91
CA THR A 272 21.69 -2.17 -11.39
C THR A 272 20.99 -2.80 -10.20
N PHE A 273 19.69 -3.00 -10.33
CA PHE A 273 18.87 -3.66 -9.33
C PHE A 273 18.24 -4.92 -9.93
N ASP A 274 18.32 -6.04 -9.20
CA ASP A 274 17.66 -7.29 -9.55
C ASP A 274 17.01 -7.91 -8.30
N HIS A 275 15.67 -8.06 -8.35
CA HIS A 275 14.86 -8.68 -7.30
C HIS A 275 15.23 -10.14 -6.99
N LYS A 276 16.02 -10.81 -7.85
CA LYS A 276 16.54 -12.16 -7.58
C LYS A 276 17.78 -12.15 -6.70
N THR A 277 18.50 -11.03 -6.67
CA THR A 277 19.79 -10.89 -5.96
C THR A 277 19.61 -10.25 -4.59
N ILE A 278 18.65 -9.35 -4.45
CA ILE A 278 18.35 -8.67 -3.20
C ILE A 278 17.17 -9.38 -2.53
N LYS A 279 17.40 -9.91 -1.33
CA LYS A 279 16.38 -10.58 -0.53
C LYS A 279 15.61 -9.57 0.30
N THR A 280 14.32 -9.84 0.49
CA THR A 280 13.50 -9.14 1.47
C THR A 280 13.81 -9.60 2.88
N THR A 281 13.72 -8.69 3.84
CA THR A 281 13.73 -9.02 5.27
C THR A 281 12.29 -9.34 5.69
N PRO A 282 12.02 -10.50 6.32
CA PRO A 282 10.69 -10.82 6.81
C PRO A 282 10.29 -9.90 7.97
N LEU A 283 9.03 -9.48 8.00
CA LEU A 283 8.48 -8.74 9.13
C LEU A 283 8.24 -9.69 10.31
N THR A 284 8.83 -9.37 11.46
CA THR A 284 8.53 -10.00 12.74
C THR A 284 7.28 -9.35 13.33
N VAL A 285 6.28 -10.17 13.63
CA VAL A 285 5.04 -9.77 14.33
C VAL A 285 4.86 -10.63 15.57
N ALA A 286 4.10 -10.14 16.56
CA ALA A 286 3.81 -10.90 17.76
C ALA A 286 3.02 -12.18 17.46
N PRO A 287 3.16 -13.25 18.26
CA PRO A 287 2.27 -14.41 18.24
C PRO A 287 0.79 -13.99 18.37
N ILE A 288 -0.13 -14.73 17.74
CA ILE A 288 -1.56 -14.36 17.68
C ILE A 288 -2.17 -14.23 19.09
N GLU A 289 -1.71 -15.03 20.03
CA GLU A 289 -2.16 -15.05 21.41
C GLU A 289 -1.71 -13.82 22.21
N GLU A 290 -0.62 -13.17 21.78
CA GLU A 290 -0.03 -11.97 22.39
C GLU A 290 -0.48 -10.67 21.71
N GLN A 291 -1.06 -10.77 20.52
CA GLN A 291 -1.59 -9.63 19.77
C GLN A 291 -2.81 -9.01 20.46
N ASP A 292 -2.99 -7.70 20.35
CA ASP A 292 -4.23 -7.02 20.75
C ASP A 292 -5.45 -7.51 19.93
N HIS A 293 -6.66 -7.34 20.47
CA HIS A 293 -7.90 -7.74 19.79
C HIS A 293 -8.18 -7.00 18.48
N PHE A 294 -7.61 -5.82 18.28
CA PHE A 294 -7.70 -5.02 17.04
C PHE A 294 -6.55 -5.29 16.08
N GLU A 295 -5.54 -6.07 16.45
CA GLU A 295 -4.49 -6.47 15.52
C GLU A 295 -5.02 -7.45 14.47
N THR A 296 -4.74 -7.12 13.21
CA THR A 296 -5.37 -7.69 12.02
C THR A 296 -5.35 -9.23 11.97
N ARG A 297 -4.24 -9.87 12.36
CA ARG A 297 -4.13 -11.34 12.28
C ARG A 297 -4.95 -12.04 13.36
N ARG A 298 -5.05 -11.45 14.56
CA ARG A 298 -5.94 -11.95 15.62
C ARG A 298 -7.40 -11.69 15.27
N ALA A 299 -7.73 -10.47 14.87
CA ALA A 299 -9.10 -10.07 14.56
C ALA A 299 -9.72 -10.88 13.40
N TRP A 300 -8.94 -11.10 12.34
CA TRP A 300 -9.39 -11.83 11.15
C TRP A 300 -9.13 -13.34 11.19
N LYS A 301 -8.63 -13.89 12.31
CA LYS A 301 -8.18 -15.29 12.39
C LYS A 301 -9.22 -16.30 11.89
N LYS A 302 -10.46 -16.19 12.37
CA LYS A 302 -11.55 -17.12 12.01
C LYS A 302 -11.92 -17.02 10.52
N VAL A 303 -11.94 -15.79 9.98
CA VAL A 303 -12.18 -15.54 8.55
C VAL A 303 -11.06 -16.12 7.71
N SER A 304 -9.80 -15.89 8.09
CA SER A 304 -8.63 -16.43 7.40
C SER A 304 -8.60 -17.96 7.41
N ASP A 305 -8.92 -18.60 8.54
CA ASP A 305 -9.00 -20.06 8.64
C ASP A 305 -10.09 -20.63 7.72
N ALA A 306 -11.24 -19.96 7.61
CA ALA A 306 -12.32 -20.36 6.72
C ALA A 306 -11.95 -20.21 5.23
N ILE A 307 -11.28 -19.09 4.86
CA ILE A 307 -10.76 -18.88 3.50
C ILE A 307 -9.77 -19.98 3.11
N VAL A 308 -8.85 -20.34 4.00
CA VAL A 308 -7.86 -21.40 3.75
C VAL A 308 -8.52 -22.76 3.55
N LYS A 309 -9.60 -23.05 4.29
CA LYS A 309 -10.41 -24.27 4.12
C LYS A 309 -11.31 -24.25 2.89
N GLY A 310 -11.49 -23.09 2.24
CA GLY A 310 -12.44 -22.90 1.15
C GLY A 310 -13.91 -22.92 1.59
N ASP A 311 -14.19 -22.72 2.88
CA ASP A 311 -15.53 -22.71 3.44
C ASP A 311 -16.15 -21.31 3.33
N MET A 312 -16.96 -21.10 2.30
CA MET A 312 -17.52 -19.78 1.99
C MET A 312 -18.66 -19.36 2.88
N ASP A 313 -19.45 -20.32 3.36
CA ASP A 313 -20.55 -20.03 4.27
C ASP A 313 -19.98 -19.58 5.61
N LEU A 314 -18.95 -20.27 6.11
CA LEU A 314 -18.24 -19.87 7.32
C LEU A 314 -17.48 -18.54 7.13
N THR A 315 -16.80 -18.36 6.00
CA THR A 315 -16.12 -17.09 5.68
C THR A 315 -17.08 -15.91 5.75
N SER A 316 -18.27 -16.06 5.14
CA SER A 316 -19.31 -15.03 5.16
C SER A 316 -19.88 -14.79 6.56
N ALA A 317 -20.14 -15.87 7.31
CA ALA A 317 -20.69 -15.80 8.66
C ALA A 317 -19.74 -15.08 9.64
N GLU A 318 -18.45 -15.46 9.65
CA GLU A 318 -17.44 -14.85 10.52
C GLU A 318 -17.15 -13.39 10.15
N LYS A 319 -17.12 -13.07 8.84
CA LYS A 319 -16.99 -11.69 8.36
C LYS A 319 -18.18 -10.83 8.79
N THR A 320 -19.40 -11.38 8.74
CA THR A 320 -20.62 -10.68 9.14
C THR A 320 -20.62 -10.32 10.63
N ILE A 321 -20.00 -11.13 11.49
CA ILE A 321 -19.86 -10.81 12.93
C ILE A 321 -19.07 -9.51 13.09
N ILE A 322 -17.88 -9.43 12.50
CA ILE A 322 -17.00 -8.25 12.57
C ILE A 322 -17.70 -7.01 11.99
N GLU A 323 -18.33 -7.14 10.82
CA GLU A 323 -19.04 -6.03 10.17
C GLU A 323 -20.24 -5.54 10.99
N ASN A 324 -21.02 -6.43 11.60
CA ASN A 324 -22.13 -6.04 12.48
C ASN A 324 -21.61 -5.32 13.73
N ARG A 325 -20.53 -5.79 14.34
CA ARG A 325 -19.91 -5.09 15.48
C ARG A 325 -19.44 -3.70 15.11
N GLN A 326 -18.83 -3.54 13.95
CA GLN A 326 -18.43 -2.22 13.46
C GLN A 326 -19.63 -1.31 13.23
N ARG A 327 -20.74 -1.81 12.66
CA ARG A 327 -21.98 -1.05 12.49
C ARG A 327 -22.57 -0.60 13.83
N GLU A 328 -22.55 -1.46 14.84
CA GLU A 328 -22.99 -1.13 16.20
C GLU A 328 -22.11 -0.04 16.81
N MET A 329 -20.77 -0.19 16.76
CA MET A 329 -19.83 0.80 17.30
C MET A 329 -20.01 2.18 16.65
N ARG A 330 -20.24 2.24 15.32
CA ARG A 330 -20.52 3.51 14.63
C ARG A 330 -21.85 4.14 15.08
N LYS A 331 -22.84 3.31 15.42
CA LYS A 331 -24.11 3.79 15.95
C LYS A 331 -23.91 4.37 17.36
N ASP A 332 -23.17 3.67 18.21
CA ASP A 332 -22.90 4.11 19.59
C ASP A 332 -22.15 5.45 19.61
N GLU A 333 -21.13 5.63 18.76
CA GLU A 333 -20.43 6.92 18.58
C GLU A 333 -21.36 8.04 18.13
N LYS A 334 -22.24 7.75 17.15
CA LYS A 334 -23.20 8.73 16.65
C LYS A 334 -24.18 9.15 17.75
N ASP A 335 -24.70 8.18 18.51
CA ASP A 335 -25.63 8.42 19.60
C ASP A 335 -24.95 9.19 20.75
N ALA A 336 -23.66 8.96 20.99
CA ALA A 336 -22.85 9.68 21.97
C ALA A 336 -22.26 11.01 21.46
N SER A 337 -22.42 11.35 20.17
CA SER A 337 -21.73 12.47 19.52
C SER A 337 -20.21 12.47 19.73
N SER A 338 -19.63 11.27 19.78
CA SER A 338 -18.19 11.05 19.91
C SER A 338 -17.59 10.61 18.59
N GLU A 339 -16.26 10.66 18.49
CA GLU A 339 -15.51 10.14 17.36
C GLU A 339 -14.55 9.05 17.83
N TRP A 340 -14.28 8.05 16.97
CA TRP A 340 -13.26 7.03 17.21
C TRP A 340 -11.90 7.67 17.56
N ASP A 341 -11.35 7.34 18.72
CA ASP A 341 -9.98 7.74 19.03
C ASP A 341 -8.99 6.77 18.37
N ARG A 342 -8.09 7.34 17.56
CA ARG A 342 -7.06 6.58 16.83
C ARG A 342 -5.88 6.33 17.76
N ALA A 343 -5.32 5.13 17.72
CA ALA A 343 -4.27 4.72 18.65
C ALA A 343 -2.92 5.41 18.37
N PHE A 344 -2.59 5.64 17.10
CA PHE A 344 -1.25 6.11 16.71
C PHE A 344 -1.23 7.34 15.81
N PHE A 345 -2.37 7.73 15.23
CA PHE A 345 -2.44 8.82 14.26
C PHE A 345 -3.41 9.92 14.69
N THR A 346 -3.15 11.14 14.22
CA THR A 346 -4.05 12.29 14.36
C THR A 346 -4.26 12.98 13.02
N ARG A 347 -5.33 13.77 12.93
CA ARG A 347 -5.56 14.63 11.77
C ARG A 347 -4.69 15.88 11.91
N ALA A 348 -3.79 16.09 10.96
CA ALA A 348 -3.05 17.32 10.86
C ALA A 348 -3.96 18.48 10.45
N THR A 349 -3.84 19.60 11.15
CA THR A 349 -4.51 20.86 10.79
C THR A 349 -3.66 21.72 9.85
N GLN A 350 -2.36 21.45 9.77
CA GLN A 350 -1.38 22.15 8.93
C GLN A 350 -0.30 21.17 8.47
N TYR A 351 0.20 21.37 7.26
CA TYR A 351 1.20 20.49 6.62
C TYR A 351 2.04 21.28 5.60
N PRO A 352 2.76 22.33 6.05
CA PRO A 352 3.42 23.30 5.16
C PRO A 352 4.46 22.66 4.24
N LEU A 353 5.18 21.65 4.72
CA LEU A 353 6.19 20.94 3.94
C LEU A 353 5.56 20.12 2.81
N PHE A 354 4.42 19.46 3.09
CA PHE A 354 3.63 18.82 2.03
C PHE A 354 3.22 19.84 0.98
N GLU A 355 2.62 20.98 1.38
CA GLU A 355 2.15 21.99 0.44
C GLU A 355 3.27 22.56 -0.43
N GLN A 356 4.44 22.80 0.17
CA GLN A 356 5.62 23.28 -0.55
C GLN A 356 6.06 22.28 -1.61
N LEU A 357 6.14 20.99 -1.26
CA LEU A 357 6.59 19.93 -2.15
C LEU A 357 5.55 19.56 -3.21
N ALA A 358 4.28 19.42 -2.81
CA ALA A 358 3.18 19.04 -3.70
C ALA A 358 2.99 20.04 -4.85
N LYS A 359 3.15 21.34 -4.58
CA LYS A 359 3.10 22.40 -5.61
C LYS A 359 4.10 22.18 -6.75
N LYS A 360 5.27 21.59 -6.47
CA LYS A 360 6.32 21.34 -7.50
C LYS A 360 5.88 20.33 -8.54
N VAL A 361 4.97 19.43 -8.18
CA VAL A 361 4.53 18.28 -9.00
C VAL A 361 3.06 18.37 -9.38
N GLY A 362 2.41 19.51 -9.11
CA GLY A 362 0.99 19.75 -9.44
C GLY A 362 0.02 18.95 -8.58
N GLU A 363 0.46 18.50 -7.41
CA GLU A 363 -0.37 17.77 -6.45
C GLU A 363 -1.01 18.70 -5.43
N GLY A 364 -2.10 18.23 -4.83
CA GLY A 364 -2.86 18.97 -3.83
C GLY A 364 -3.38 18.07 -2.72
N ILE A 365 -3.88 18.71 -1.66
CA ILE A 365 -4.51 18.00 -0.54
C ILE A 365 -5.84 17.41 -1.00
N ASN A 366 -6.07 16.15 -0.65
CA ASN A 366 -7.30 15.42 -0.97
C ASN A 366 -8.02 14.98 0.32
N ASP A 367 -8.03 15.84 1.34
CA ASP A 367 -8.54 15.58 2.70
C ASP A 367 -10.01 15.15 2.75
N THR A 368 -10.86 15.73 1.90
CA THR A 368 -12.27 15.30 1.74
C THR A 368 -12.41 13.85 1.29
N GLN A 369 -11.41 13.32 0.58
CA GLN A 369 -11.39 11.96 0.06
C GLN A 369 -10.73 10.97 1.04
N THR A 370 -10.05 11.48 2.07
CA THR A 370 -9.28 10.68 3.04
C THR A 370 -9.68 10.96 4.49
N ASN A 371 -10.82 11.63 4.70
CA ASN A 371 -11.30 12.00 6.03
C ASN A 371 -10.22 12.76 6.84
N GLY A 372 -9.57 13.73 6.21
CA GLY A 372 -8.45 14.49 6.76
C GLY A 372 -7.08 14.08 6.21
N VAL A 373 -6.05 14.81 6.64
CA VAL A 373 -4.64 14.47 6.42
C VAL A 373 -4.12 13.79 7.68
N TRP A 374 -3.65 12.55 7.57
CA TRP A 374 -3.23 11.74 8.70
C TRP A 374 -1.72 11.80 8.89
N VAL A 375 -1.28 12.05 10.12
CA VAL A 375 0.13 12.10 10.52
C VAL A 375 0.37 11.20 11.71
N PHE A 376 1.59 10.65 11.80
CA PHE A 376 1.98 9.83 12.93
C PHE A 376 2.14 10.68 14.19
N ASP A 377 1.40 10.35 15.24
CA ASP A 377 1.43 11.10 16.49
C ASP A 377 2.43 10.47 17.47
N GLN A 378 3.59 11.10 17.58
CA GLN A 378 4.67 10.62 18.44
C GLN A 378 4.27 10.57 19.93
N GLN A 379 3.38 11.43 20.40
CA GLN A 379 2.97 11.42 21.80
C GLN A 379 2.03 10.25 22.05
N LYS A 380 1.03 10.06 21.18
CA LYS A 380 0.15 8.89 21.24
C LYS A 380 0.95 7.61 21.17
N ALA A 381 1.87 7.49 20.21
CA ALA A 381 2.70 6.29 20.04
C ALA A 381 3.57 5.98 21.28
N LYS A 382 4.09 7.00 21.97
CA LYS A 382 4.86 6.82 23.21
C LYS A 382 4.01 6.32 24.38
N THR A 383 2.74 6.71 24.44
CA THR A 383 1.82 6.34 25.52
C THR A 383 0.94 5.14 25.20
N ALA A 384 0.91 4.69 23.94
CA ALA A 384 0.07 3.59 23.49
C ALA A 384 0.50 2.27 24.12
N SER A 385 -0.46 1.55 24.71
CA SER A 385 -0.24 0.24 25.33
C SER A 385 -1.44 -0.65 25.08
N SER A 386 -1.20 -1.95 24.83
CA SER A 386 -2.27 -2.94 24.71
C SER A 386 -2.98 -3.17 26.07
N PRO A 387 -4.33 -3.26 26.11
CA PRO A 387 -5.23 -3.17 24.96
C PRO A 387 -5.38 -1.74 24.43
N PHE A 388 -5.28 -1.55 23.11
CA PHE A 388 -5.31 -0.23 22.49
C PHE A 388 -6.71 0.41 22.49
N HIS A 389 -7.75 -0.43 22.58
CA HIS A 389 -9.15 -0.01 22.64
C HIS A 389 -9.90 -0.76 23.76
N PRO A 390 -9.60 -0.45 25.05
CA PRO A 390 -10.09 -1.21 26.20
C PRO A 390 -11.61 -1.17 26.38
N GLU A 391 -12.28 -0.15 25.86
CA GLU A 391 -13.72 0.06 26.02
C GLU A 391 -14.57 -0.88 25.14
N VAL A 392 -13.96 -1.62 24.22
CA VAL A 392 -14.69 -2.50 23.28
C VAL A 392 -14.76 -3.93 23.81
N VAL A 393 -15.89 -4.29 24.44
CA VAL A 393 -16.11 -5.63 25.02
C VAL A 393 -17.50 -6.19 24.65
N PRO A 394 -17.62 -7.48 24.23
CA PRO A 394 -16.53 -8.43 23.93
C PRO A 394 -15.84 -8.07 22.60
N PRO A 395 -14.70 -8.71 22.25
CA PRO A 395 -13.96 -8.43 21.02
C PRO A 395 -14.83 -8.45 19.76
N ILE A 396 -14.44 -7.67 18.75
CA ILE A 396 -15.26 -7.44 17.54
C ILE A 396 -15.56 -8.70 16.72
N TYR A 397 -14.82 -9.78 16.92
CA TYR A 397 -14.96 -11.07 16.24
C TYR A 397 -15.70 -12.12 17.08
N GLU A 398 -16.36 -11.69 18.16
CA GLU A 398 -17.17 -12.52 19.04
C GLU A 398 -18.64 -12.07 19.05
N ARG A 399 -19.55 -13.05 19.17
CA ARG A 399 -20.99 -12.77 19.29
C ARG A 399 -21.29 -12.16 20.66
N LYS A 400 -22.24 -11.24 20.67
CA LYS A 400 -22.69 -10.53 21.87
C LYS A 400 -23.56 -11.43 22.73
#